data_AF-A0AAP8KJP0-F1
#
_entry.id   AF-A0AAP8KJP0-F1
#
_cell.length_a   1.000
_cell.length_b   1.000
_cell.length_c   1.000
_cell.angle_alpha   90.00
_cell.angle_beta   90.00
_cell.angle_gamma   90.00
#
_symmetry.space_group_name_H-M   'P 1'
#
loop_
_entity.id
_entity.type
_entity.pdbx_description
1 polymer ?
#
loop_
_entity_poly.entity_id
_entity_poly.type
_entity_poly.pdbx_seq_one_letter_code
_entity_poly.pdbx_strand_id
1 'polypeptide(L)'
;MSSPALETYLARLYTDDALRAAFLLEPRAHALRHGLSPQEADAMAAMDRIGLHMAAASYRAKRTGRAGHGSQPRPAQRWWRRLLHAWR
;
A
#
# COMPACT_ATOMS: atom_id res chain seq x y z
N MET A 1 8.60 -17.21 3.03
CA MET A 1 8.83 -15.79 2.67
C MET A 1 8.10 -15.50 1.37
N SER A 2 7.58 -14.30 1.18
CA SER A 2 6.96 -13.86 -0.09
C SER A 2 7.99 -13.80 -1.22
N SER A 3 7.56 -13.99 -2.47
CA SER A 3 8.44 -13.79 -3.63
C SER A 3 8.69 -12.29 -3.90
N PRO A 4 9.85 -11.91 -4.47
CA PRO A 4 10.10 -10.53 -4.88
C PRO A 4 9.08 -10.00 -5.90
N ALA A 5 8.53 -10.88 -6.75
CA ALA A 5 7.48 -10.54 -7.71
C ALA A 5 6.18 -10.15 -7.01
N LEU A 6 5.77 -10.93 -6.00
CA LEU A 6 4.61 -10.62 -5.16
C LEU A 6 4.78 -9.29 -4.43
N GLU A 7 5.93 -9.06 -3.82
CA GLU A 7 6.22 -7.80 -3.10
C GLU A 7 6.16 -6.58 -4.03
N THR A 8 6.77 -6.69 -5.20
CA THR A 8 6.72 -5.63 -6.24
C THR A 8 5.28 -5.38 -6.66
N TYR A 9 4.51 -6.44 -6.88
CA TYR A 9 3.12 -6.32 -7.31
C TYR A 9 2.24 -5.67 -6.25
N LEU A 10 2.41 -6.03 -4.97
CA LEU A 10 1.73 -5.41 -3.84
C LEU A 10 2.07 -3.92 -3.71
N ALA A 11 3.36 -3.57 -3.81
CA ALA A 11 3.79 -2.18 -3.75
C ALA A 11 3.14 -1.33 -4.86
N ARG A 12 3.00 -1.89 -6.06
CA ARG A 12 2.27 -1.23 -7.17
C ARG A 12 0.78 -1.11 -6.87
N LEU A 13 0.11 -2.15 -6.39
CA LEU A 13 -1.31 -2.09 -6.03
C LEU A 13 -1.64 -0.99 -5.01
N TYR A 14 -0.75 -0.75 -4.06
CA TYR A 14 -0.91 0.30 -3.06
C TYR A 14 -0.68 1.73 -3.57
N THR A 15 0.00 1.90 -4.71
CA THR A 15 0.48 3.21 -5.17
C THR A 15 0.00 3.63 -6.55
N ASP A 16 -0.46 2.68 -7.36
CA ASP A 16 -0.96 2.88 -8.72
C ASP A 16 -2.49 2.67 -8.73
N ASP A 17 -3.23 3.76 -8.88
CA ASP A 17 -4.70 3.75 -8.86
C ASP A 17 -5.28 3.01 -10.08
N ALA A 18 -4.64 3.11 -11.25
CA ALA A 18 -5.11 2.47 -12.48
C ALA A 18 -4.89 0.96 -12.43
N LEU A 19 -3.71 0.53 -11.98
CA LEU A 19 -3.40 -0.89 -11.79
C LEU A 19 -4.32 -1.52 -10.74
N ARG A 20 -4.61 -0.80 -9.65
CA ARG A 20 -5.55 -1.29 -8.63
C ARG A 20 -6.97 -1.42 -9.17
N ALA A 21 -7.45 -0.45 -9.96
CA ALA A 21 -8.77 -0.54 -10.58
C ALA A 21 -8.88 -1.75 -11.51
N ALA A 22 -7.86 -2.00 -12.35
CA ALA A 22 -7.81 -3.16 -13.23
C ALA A 22 -7.76 -4.49 -12.46
N PHE A 23 -6.96 -4.55 -11.39
CA PHE A 23 -6.89 -5.72 -10.51
C PHE A 23 -8.24 -6.07 -9.88
N LEU A 24 -9.01 -5.07 -9.41
CA LEU A 24 -10.27 -5.32 -8.72
C LEU A 24 -11.38 -5.90 -9.61
N LEU A 25 -11.25 -5.80 -10.93
CA LEU A 25 -12.16 -6.43 -11.89
C LEU A 25 -11.93 -7.94 -11.96
N GLU A 26 -10.66 -8.35 -12.07
CA GLU A 26 -10.28 -9.76 -12.23
C GLU A 26 -8.99 -10.09 -11.44
N PRO A 27 -9.04 -10.19 -10.09
CA PRO A 27 -7.85 -10.23 -9.24
C PRO A 27 -6.87 -11.35 -9.59
N ARG A 28 -7.39 -12.56 -9.78
CA ARG A 28 -6.59 -13.75 -10.08
C ARG A 28 -5.93 -13.67 -11.45
N ALA A 29 -6.72 -13.36 -12.48
CA ALA A 29 -6.23 -13.28 -13.86
C ALA A 29 -5.19 -12.16 -13.99
N HIS A 30 -5.43 -11.03 -13.33
CA HIS A 30 -4.50 -9.92 -13.31
C HIS A 30 -3.19 -10.29 -12.59
N ALA A 31 -3.25 -10.95 -11.44
CA ALA A 31 -2.06 -11.45 -10.73
C ALA A 31 -1.22 -12.40 -11.60
N LEU A 32 -1.86 -13.38 -12.25
CA LEU A 32 -1.18 -14.33 -13.16
C LEU A 32 -0.49 -13.62 -14.33
N ARG A 33 -1.15 -12.65 -14.95
CA ARG A 33 -0.57 -11.84 -16.05
C ARG A 33 0.65 -11.03 -15.60
N HIS A 34 0.76 -10.75 -14.31
CA HIS A 34 1.90 -10.06 -13.71
C HIS A 34 3.00 -11.02 -13.22
N GLY A 35 2.91 -12.31 -13.55
CA GLY A 35 3.96 -13.30 -13.29
C GLY A 35 3.92 -13.92 -11.90
N LEU A 36 2.83 -13.74 -11.16
CA LEU A 36 2.63 -14.43 -9.89
C LEU A 36 2.31 -15.91 -10.14
N SER A 37 2.75 -16.76 -9.22
CA SER A 37 2.37 -18.18 -9.21
C SER A 37 0.86 -18.35 -9.00
N PRO A 38 0.28 -19.52 -9.35
CA PRO A 38 -1.13 -19.80 -9.09
C PRO A 38 -1.53 -19.62 -7.62
N GLN A 39 -0.68 -20.09 -6.69
CA GLN A 39 -0.91 -19.95 -5.26
C GLN A 39 -0.95 -18.48 -4.82
N GLU A 40 -0.02 -17.67 -5.31
CA GLU A 40 0.00 -16.24 -5.02
C GLU A 40 -1.20 -15.53 -5.64
N ALA A 41 -1.59 -15.90 -6.87
CA ALA A 41 -2.77 -15.33 -7.53
C ALA A 41 -4.07 -15.66 -6.77
N ASP A 42 -4.19 -16.86 -6.22
CA ASP A 42 -5.33 -17.27 -5.39
C ASP A 42 -5.34 -16.49 -4.07
N ALA A 43 -4.17 -16.30 -3.43
CA ALA A 43 -4.04 -15.48 -2.23
C ALA A 43 -4.40 -14.00 -2.51
N MET A 44 -3.97 -13.46 -3.66
CA MET A 44 -4.35 -12.12 -4.10
C MET A 44 -5.86 -11.99 -4.35
N ALA A 45 -6.50 -13.02 -4.91
CA ALA A 45 -7.95 -13.02 -5.15
C ALA A 45 -8.76 -13.05 -3.84
N ALA A 46 -8.21 -13.67 -2.79
CA ALA A 46 -8.81 -13.72 -1.45
C ALA A 46 -8.51 -12.49 -0.57
N MET A 47 -7.72 -11.52 -1.07
CA MET A 47 -7.32 -10.34 -0.31
C MET A 47 -8.52 -9.46 0.11
N ASP A 48 -8.43 -8.87 1.30
CA ASP A 48 -9.37 -7.85 1.76
C ASP A 48 -9.29 -6.59 0.89
N ARG A 49 -10.35 -6.36 0.11
CA ARG A 49 -10.49 -5.21 -0.79
C ARG A 49 -10.63 -3.90 -0.03
N ILE A 50 -11.30 -3.91 1.13
CA ILE A 50 -11.51 -2.70 1.93
C ILE A 50 -10.16 -2.26 2.52
N GLY A 51 -9.43 -3.19 3.13
CA GLY A 51 -8.07 -2.96 3.62
C GLY A 51 -7.13 -2.46 2.51
N LEU A 52 -7.20 -3.03 1.31
CA LEU A 52 -6.43 -2.56 0.15
C LEU A 52 -6.75 -1.10 -0.21
N HIS A 53 -8.02 -0.72 -0.28
CA HIS A 53 -8.42 0.66 -0.55
C HIS A 53 -7.98 1.63 0.54
N MET A 54 -8.15 1.25 1.81
CA MET A 54 -7.73 2.07 2.96
C MET A 54 -6.22 2.29 2.97
N ALA A 55 -5.45 1.22 2.74
CA ALA A 55 -3.99 1.31 2.66
C ALA A 55 -3.55 2.23 1.52
N ALA A 56 -4.11 2.05 0.33
CA ALA A 56 -3.83 2.90 -0.82
C ALA A 56 -4.13 4.39 -0.57
N ALA A 57 -5.28 4.69 0.04
CA ALA A 57 -5.63 6.06 0.41
C ALA A 57 -4.63 6.66 1.40
N SER A 58 -4.19 5.89 2.39
CA SER A 58 -3.14 6.29 3.34
C SER A 58 -1.81 6.60 2.63
N TYR A 59 -1.37 5.74 1.70
CA TYR A 59 -0.14 5.96 0.95
C TYR A 59 -0.24 7.18 0.03
N ARG A 60 -1.38 7.38 -0.64
CA ARG A 60 -1.62 8.57 -1.45
C ARG A 60 -1.51 9.85 -0.61
N ALA A 61 -2.16 9.92 0.55
CA ALA A 61 -2.07 11.07 1.46
C ALA A 61 -0.62 11.33 1.94
N LYS A 62 0.11 10.27 2.28
CA LYS A 62 1.53 10.37 2.68
C LYS A 62 2.44 10.85 1.55
N ARG A 63 2.11 10.54 0.30
CA ARG A 63 2.88 10.94 -0.89
C ARG A 63 2.55 12.37 -1.33
N THR A 64 1.27 12.76 -1.33
CA THR A 64 0.88 14.14 -1.65
C THR A 64 1.42 15.13 -0.62
N GLY A 65 1.41 14.77 0.66
CA GLY A 65 2.04 15.57 1.72
C GLY A 65 3.56 15.75 1.57
N ARG A 66 4.24 14.79 0.92
CA ARG A 66 5.67 14.89 0.56
C ARG A 66 5.92 15.60 -0.76
N ALA A 67 4.99 15.53 -1.72
CA ALA A 67 5.12 16.15 -3.04
C ALA A 67 4.85 17.66 -3.01
N GLY A 68 3.97 18.14 -2.13
CA GLY A 68 3.67 19.57 -1.99
C GLY A 68 4.68 20.37 -1.17
N HIS A 69 5.56 19.70 -0.43
CA HIS A 69 6.63 20.33 0.36
C HIS A 69 7.92 19.61 -0.01
N GLY A 70 8.56 20.06 -1.09
CA GLY A 70 9.83 19.51 -1.55
C GLY A 70 10.76 19.25 -0.38
N SER A 71 11.06 17.97 -0.15
CA SER A 71 12.24 17.42 0.51
C SER A 71 12.89 18.23 1.65
N GLN A 72 12.10 18.87 2.53
CA GLN A 72 12.61 19.32 3.81
C GLN A 72 12.12 18.35 4.88
N PRO A 73 13.03 17.65 5.60
CA PRO A 73 12.64 16.85 6.74
C PRO A 73 12.13 17.79 7.83
N ARG A 74 10.82 18.07 7.84
CA ARG A 74 10.18 18.69 8.99
C ARG A 74 10.25 17.65 10.10
N PRO A 75 10.94 17.92 11.23
CA PRO A 75 11.04 16.96 12.31
C PRO A 75 9.62 16.57 12.71
N ALA A 76 9.35 15.27 12.67
CA ALA A 76 8.05 14.70 13.02
C ALA A 76 7.52 15.42 14.26
N GLN A 77 6.42 16.14 14.09
CA GLN A 77 5.81 16.90 15.16
C GLN A 77 5.69 16.00 16.37
N ARG A 78 6.14 16.51 17.52
CA ARG A 78 6.38 15.83 18.79
C ARG A 78 5.10 15.33 19.49
N TRP A 79 4.10 14.87 18.75
CA TRP A 79 2.82 14.39 19.28
C TRP A 79 3.02 13.23 20.26
N TRP A 80 3.98 12.35 19.98
CA TRP A 80 4.36 11.23 20.84
C TRP A 80 5.05 11.67 22.15
N ARG A 81 5.73 12.83 22.20
CA ARG A 81 6.29 13.35 23.47
C ARG A 81 5.21 13.84 24.43
N ARG A 82 4.05 14.29 23.92
CA ARG A 82 2.92 14.67 24.77
C ARG A 82 2.25 13.45 25.42
N LEU A 83 2.23 12.32 24.73
CA LEU A 83 1.68 11.07 25.29
C LEU A 83 2.56 10.51 26.42
N LEU A 84 3.90 10.62 26.32
CA LEU A 84 4.82 10.14 27.36
C LEU A 84 4.77 10.96 28.67
N HIS A 85 4.36 12.22 28.61
CA HIS A 85 4.22 13.07 29.81
C HIS A 85 2.89 12.87 30.55
N ALA A 86 1.91 12.21 29.95
CA ALA A 86 0.62 11.93 30.58
C ALA A 86 0.61 10.62 31.40
N TRP A 87 1.76 9.93 31.51
CA TRP A 87 1.94 8.66 32.21
C TRP A 87 2.97 8.77 33.35
N ARG A 88 2.86 9.82 34.15
CA ARG A 88 3.68 10.05 35.34
C ARG A 88 2.82 10.65 36.45
#